data_AF-A0A1R2B4S5-F1
#
_entry.id   AF-A0A1R2B4S5-F1
#
_cell.length_a   1.000
_cell.length_b   1.000
_cell.length_c   1.000
_cell.angle_alpha   90.00
_cell.angle_beta   90.00
_cell.angle_gamma   90.00
#
_symmetry.space_group_name_H-M   'P 1'
#
loop_
_entity.id
_entity.type
_entity.pdbx_description
1 polymer ?
#
loop_
_entity_poly.entity_id
_entity_poly.type
_entity_poly.pdbx_seq_one_letter_code
_entity_poly.pdbx_strand_id
1 'polypeptide(L)'
;MLTYNCLDRFGVIKIMNLERKPRPSAYIKVFAKRKDGNVEFYKDGYTDARGKFDYVSLNTDTLLSIEKFVILVVDDEFGSLIHEISPPLQ
;
A
#
# COMPACT_ATOMS: atom_id res chain seq x y z
N MET A 1 9.63 -14.05 -6.27
CA MET A 1 8.63 -13.05 -6.69
C MET A 1 7.65 -12.77 -5.55
N LEU A 2 7.28 -11.52 -5.41
CA LEU A 2 6.23 -11.07 -4.49
C LEU A 2 4.83 -11.34 -5.05
N THR A 3 3.89 -11.61 -4.17
CA THR A 3 2.45 -11.60 -4.41
C THR A 3 1.79 -10.71 -3.38
N TYR A 4 0.61 -10.18 -3.70
CA TYR A 4 -0.14 -9.33 -2.78
C TYR A 4 -1.61 -9.71 -2.75
N ASN A 5 -2.26 -9.34 -1.65
CA ASN A 5 -3.70 -9.37 -1.51
C ASN A 5 -4.12 -8.03 -0.94
N CYS A 6 -5.03 -7.34 -1.63
CA CYS A 6 -5.55 -6.08 -1.14
C CYS A 6 -6.92 -6.27 -0.49
N LEU A 7 -7.05 -5.74 0.71
CA LEU A 7 -8.26 -5.70 1.49
C LEU A 7 -8.81 -4.29 1.37
N ASP A 8 -9.29 -3.94 0.17
CA ASP A 8 -9.58 -2.56 -0.26
C ASP A 8 -10.49 -1.83 0.72
N ARG A 9 -11.56 -2.49 1.21
CA ARG A 9 -12.48 -1.91 2.22
C ARG A 9 -11.80 -1.48 3.53
N PHE A 10 -10.64 -2.04 3.84
CA PHE A 10 -9.92 -1.77 5.07
C PHE A 10 -8.65 -0.94 4.85
N GLY A 11 -8.33 -0.57 3.61
CA GLY A 11 -7.10 0.17 3.33
C GLY A 11 -5.81 -0.60 3.65
N VAL A 12 -5.85 -1.94 3.57
CA VAL A 12 -4.71 -2.79 3.93
C VAL A 12 -4.23 -3.60 2.73
N ILE A 13 -2.92 -3.60 2.51
CA ILE A 13 -2.24 -4.52 1.59
C ILE A 13 -1.49 -5.59 2.38
N LYS A 14 -1.60 -6.85 1.94
CA LYS A 14 -0.84 -7.97 2.48
C LYS A 14 0.16 -8.46 1.43
N ILE A 15 1.44 -8.49 1.79
CA ILE A 15 2.54 -8.94 0.95
C ILE A 15 2.96 -10.36 1.35
N MET A 16 3.14 -11.23 0.35
CA MET A 16 3.52 -12.63 0.49
C MET A 16 4.51 -13.03 -0.61
N ASN A 17 5.20 -14.15 -0.45
CA ASN A 17 5.88 -14.80 -1.56
C ASN A 17 4.93 -15.75 -2.33
N LEU A 18 5.44 -16.44 -3.36
CA LEU A 18 4.66 -17.42 -4.13
C LEU A 18 4.17 -18.61 -3.30
N GLU A 19 4.87 -18.96 -2.21
CA GLU A 19 4.48 -20.01 -1.26
C GLU A 19 3.42 -19.53 -0.24
N ARG A 20 2.86 -18.32 -0.43
CA ARG A 20 1.90 -17.67 0.47
C ARG A 20 2.45 -17.39 1.89
N LYS A 21 3.77 -17.40 2.06
CA LYS A 21 4.41 -16.97 3.30
C LYS A 21 4.40 -15.45 3.38
N PRO A 22 3.91 -14.85 4.50
CA PRO A 22 3.94 -13.41 4.68
C PRO A 22 5.36 -12.84 4.57
N ARG A 23 5.46 -11.61 4.07
CA ARG A 23 6.71 -10.84 4.01
C ARG A 23 6.70 -9.74 5.07
N PRO A 24 7.22 -9.99 6.28
CA PRO A 24 7.43 -8.94 7.27
C PRO A 24 8.57 -8.02 6.84
N SER A 25 8.56 -6.78 7.33
CA SER A 25 9.62 -5.79 7.07
C SER A 25 9.84 -5.42 5.60
N ALA A 26 8.90 -5.75 4.70
CA ALA A 26 8.93 -5.22 3.35
C ALA A 26 8.65 -3.71 3.41
N TYR A 27 9.51 -2.90 2.81
CA TYR A 27 9.33 -1.45 2.77
C TYR A 27 8.19 -1.09 1.82
N ILE A 28 7.32 -0.20 2.27
CA ILE A 28 6.17 0.29 1.54
C ILE A 28 6.28 1.80 1.42
N LYS A 29 6.13 2.32 0.20
CA LYS A 29 5.97 3.76 -0.06
C LYS A 29 4.70 4.01 -0.87
N VAL A 30 3.84 4.89 -0.37
CA VAL A 30 2.52 5.20 -0.92
C VAL A 30 2.52 6.62 -1.45
N PHE A 31 2.03 6.78 -2.67
CA PHE A 31 1.72 8.06 -3.30
C PHE A 31 0.22 8.17 -3.50
N ALA A 32 -0.29 9.40 -3.42
CA ALA A 32 -1.70 9.69 -3.70
C ALA A 32 -1.77 10.66 -4.88
N LYS A 33 -2.64 10.35 -5.84
CA LYS A 33 -3.14 11.29 -6.83
C LYS A 33 -4.46 11.85 -6.32
N ARG A 34 -4.55 13.18 -6.19
CA ARG A 34 -5.76 13.90 -5.82
C ARG A 34 -6.65 14.18 -7.03
N LYS A 35 -7.92 14.45 -6.77
CA LYS A 35 -8.94 14.79 -7.79
C LYS A 35 -8.63 16.08 -8.55
N ASP A 36 -7.82 16.97 -7.99
CA ASP A 36 -7.33 18.19 -8.65
C ASP A 36 -6.11 17.93 -9.56
N GLY A 37 -5.64 16.67 -9.64
CA GLY A 37 -4.50 16.25 -10.44
C GLY A 37 -3.15 16.29 -9.71
N ASN A 38 -3.07 16.83 -8.49
CA ASN A 38 -1.82 16.82 -7.72
C ASN A 38 -1.42 15.40 -7.34
N VAL A 39 -0.12 15.12 -7.42
CA VAL A 39 0.48 13.86 -6.97
C VAL A 39 1.43 14.16 -5.82
N GLU A 40 1.23 13.50 -4.68
CA GLU A 40 2.01 13.74 -3.48
C GLU A 40 2.46 12.43 -2.83
N PHE A 41 3.54 12.53 -2.05
CA PHE A 41 3.87 11.50 -1.08
C PHE A 41 2.75 11.44 -0.04
N TYR A 42 2.24 10.24 0.21
CA TYR A 42 1.15 10.03 1.16
C TYR A 42 1.65 9.47 2.49
N LYS A 43 2.33 8.32 2.45
CA LYS A 43 2.82 7.61 3.64
C LYS A 43 3.85 6.56 3.24
N ASP A 44 4.72 6.17 4.16
CA ASP A 44 5.56 4.98 4.02
C ASP A 44 5.66 4.21 5.36
N GLY A 45 6.35 3.07 5.30
CA GLY A 45 6.67 2.26 6.47
C GLY A 45 7.01 0.84 6.07
N TYR A 46 6.80 -0.09 7.00
CA TYR A 46 7.15 -1.49 6.81
C TYR A 46 5.97 -2.40 7.12
N THR A 47 5.88 -3.53 6.44
CA THR A 47 4.86 -4.54 6.75
C THR A 47 5.07 -5.15 8.14
N ASP A 48 3.97 -5.46 8.83
CA ASP A 48 3.97 -6.12 10.14
C ASP A 48 4.41 -7.61 10.05
N ALA A 49 4.47 -8.31 11.20
CA ALA A 49 4.80 -9.73 11.27
C ALA A 49 3.89 -10.65 10.41
N ARG A 50 2.72 -10.16 9.99
CA ARG A 50 1.75 -10.87 9.14
C ARG A 50 1.82 -10.39 7.68
N GLY A 51 2.83 -9.61 7.33
CA GLY A 51 3.05 -9.04 6.01
C GLY A 51 2.05 -7.96 5.63
N LYS A 52 1.37 -7.34 6.60
CA LYS A 52 0.32 -6.33 6.35
C LYS A 52 0.85 -4.92 6.50
N PHE A 53 0.32 -4.02 5.68
CA PHE A 53 0.53 -2.58 5.80
C PHE A 53 -0.78 -1.84 5.56
N ASP A 54 -1.07 -0.85 6.41
CA ASP A 54 -2.18 0.08 6.27
C ASP A 54 -1.73 1.30 5.47
N TYR A 55 -2.19 1.37 4.22
CA TYR A 55 -1.82 2.41 3.27
C TYR A 55 -2.74 3.63 3.30
N VAL A 56 -3.79 3.64 4.14
CA VAL A 56 -4.84 4.66 4.11
C VAL A 56 -4.83 5.53 5.36
N SER A 57 -4.74 4.94 6.55
CA SER A 57 -4.94 5.70 7.79
C SER A 57 -3.84 6.73 8.02
N LEU A 58 -4.28 7.99 8.08
CA LEU A 58 -3.57 9.19 8.52
C LEU A 58 -4.50 9.97 9.47
N ASN A 59 -3.93 10.84 10.31
CA ASN A 59 -4.70 11.71 11.22
C ASN A 59 -5.34 12.92 10.50
N THR A 60 -5.68 12.80 9.21
CA THR A 60 -6.14 13.89 8.35
C THR A 60 -7.34 13.47 7.50
N ASP A 61 -8.32 14.35 7.31
CA ASP A 61 -9.52 14.11 6.49
C ASP A 61 -9.24 14.24 4.97
N THR A 62 -8.15 13.67 4.48
CA THR A 62 -7.69 13.83 3.10
C THR A 62 -8.26 12.79 2.15
N LEU A 63 -8.83 11.69 2.65
CA LEU A 63 -9.21 10.53 1.83
C LEU A 63 -10.24 10.87 0.73
N LEU A 64 -11.21 11.74 1.03
CA LEU A 64 -12.25 12.15 0.06
C LEU A 64 -11.69 12.92 -1.14
N SER A 65 -10.52 13.53 -0.99
CA SER A 65 -9.84 14.27 -2.06
C SER A 65 -8.99 13.39 -2.97
N ILE A 66 -8.78 12.12 -2.60
CA ILE A 66 -7.91 11.18 -3.31
C ILE A 66 -8.69 10.50 -4.44
N GLU A 67 -8.07 10.43 -5.61
CA GLU A 67 -8.56 9.73 -6.80
C GLU A 67 -7.95 8.32 -6.89
N LYS A 68 -6.65 8.19 -6.60
CA LYS A 68 -5.91 6.94 -6.74
C LYS A 68 -4.71 6.89 -5.79
N PHE A 69 -4.38 5.70 -5.30
CA PHE A 69 -3.12 5.39 -4.64
C PHE A 69 -2.19 4.59 -5.56
N VAL A 70 -0.89 4.79 -5.38
CA VAL A 70 0.16 3.96 -5.96
C VAL A 70 1.08 3.51 -4.83
N ILE A 71 1.25 2.19 -4.70
CA ILE A 71 1.99 1.55 -3.61
C ILE A 71 3.23 0.88 -4.22
N LEU A 72 4.41 1.39 -3.87
CA LEU A 72 5.69 0.72 -4.09
C LEU A 72 5.96 -0.22 -2.91
N VAL A 73 6.27 -1.47 -3.21
CA VAL A 73 6.71 -2.49 -2.27
C VAL A 73 8.14 -2.88 -2.61
N VAL A 74 9.03 -2.93 -1.61
CA VAL A 74 10.42 -3.37 -1.77
C VAL A 74 10.73 -4.43 -0.71
N ASP A 75 11.18 -5.60 -1.16
CA ASP A 75 11.65 -6.70 -0.34
C ASP A 75 13.06 -7.09 -0.78
N ASP A 76 13.98 -7.21 0.16
CA ASP A 76 15.41 -7.45 -0.13
C ASP A 76 15.66 -8.80 -0.82
N GLU A 77 14.81 -9.80 -0.61
CA GLU A 77 14.98 -11.15 -1.16
C GLU A 77 14.15 -11.38 -2.42
N PHE A 78 12.93 -10.85 -2.46
CA PHE A 78 11.95 -11.14 -3.52
C PHE A 78 11.75 -10.00 -4.53
N GLY A 79 12.50 -8.90 -4.36
CA GLY A 79 12.51 -7.74 -5.25
C GLY A 79 11.41 -6.73 -4.93
N SER A 80 11.04 -5.91 -5.91
CA SER A 80 10.03 -4.86 -5.76
C SER A 80 8.82 -5.05 -6.67
N LEU A 81 7.68 -4.48 -6.27
CA LEU A 81 6.52 -4.32 -7.15
C LEU A 81 5.84 -2.98 -6.95
N ILE A 82 5.03 -2.58 -7.93
CA ILE A 82 4.17 -1.41 -7.86
C ILE A 82 2.72 -1.89 -8.01
N HIS A 83 1.83 -1.36 -7.19
CA HIS A 83 0.40 -1.63 -7.25
C HIS A 83 -0.40 -0.34 -7.23
N GLU A 84 -1.27 -0.15 -8.22
CA GLU A 84 -2.21 0.96 -8.28
C GLU A 84 -3.57 0.53 -7.75
N ILE A 85 -4.21 1.37 -6.93
CA ILE A 85 -5.49 1.05 -6.30
C ILE A 85 -6.34 2.30 -6.07
N SER A 86 -7.66 2.15 -6.22
CA SER A 86 -8.63 3.19 -5.85
C SER A 86 -8.72 3.34 -4.33
N PRO A 87 -9.04 4.53 -3.79
CA PRO A 87 -9.27 4.66 -2.36
C PRO A 87 -10.43 3.75 -1.89
N PRO A 88 -10.40 3.25 -0.64
CA PRO A 88 -11.51 2.50 -0.06
C PRO A 88 -12.82 3.29 -0.14
N LEU A 89 -13.93 2.59 -0.37
CA LEU A 89 -15.26 3.16 -0.17
C LEU A 89 -15.51 3.34 1.33
N GLN A 90 -15.82 4.57 1.75
CA GLN A 90 -16.34 4.86 3.10
C GLN A 90 -17.80 4.43 3.24
#